data_AF-A0A8S2YAS3-F1
#
_entry.id   AF-A0A8S2YAS3-F1
#
_cell.length_a   1.000
_cell.length_b   1.000
_cell.length_c   1.000
_cell.angle_alpha   90.00
_cell.angle_beta   90.00
_cell.angle_gamma   90.00
#
_symmetry.space_group_name_H-M   'P 1'
#
loop_
_entity.id
_entity.type
_entity.pdbx_description
1 polymer ?
#
loop_
_entity_poly.entity_id
_entity_poly.type
_entity_poly.pdbx_seq_one_letter_code
_entity_poly.pdbx_strand_id
1 'polypeptide(L)' 'IYVIDSADKKRFPETSEQLLELLADEKLTNVPLLIFANKQDLLNAATSSEITDGLALYTIRDRAWQIQGCSAYTQEGVK' A
#
# COMPACT_ATOMS: atom_id res chain seq x y z
N ILE A 1 -4.54 -1.57 8.16
CA ILE A 1 -3.29 -0.90 7.73
C ILE A 1 -2.45 -1.96 7.03
N TYR A 2 -1.89 -1.63 5.87
CA TYR A 2 -1.04 -2.51 5.08
C TYR A 2 0.26 -1.77 4.75
N VAL A 3 1.41 -2.36 5.03
CA VAL A 3 2.71 -1.68 4.86
C VAL A 3 3.43 -2.31 3.68
N ILE A 4 3.89 -1.48 2.75
CA ILE A 4 4.68 -1.92 1.60
C ILE A 4 6.07 -1.30 1.63
N ASP A 5 7.02 -1.97 0.99
CA ASP A 5 8.32 -1.40 0.65
C ASP A 5 8.19 -0.64 -0.68
N SER A 6 8.12 0.69 -0.64
CA SER A 6 7.92 1.50 -1.85
C SER A 6 9.10 1.44 -2.81
N ALA A 7 10.29 1.05 -2.35
CA ALA A 7 11.48 0.94 -3.17
C ALA A 7 11.54 -0.39 -3.96
N ASP A 8 10.74 -1.39 -3.58
CA ASP A 8 10.74 -2.72 -4.19
C ASP A 8 9.55 -2.94 -5.14
N LYS A 9 9.52 -2.14 -6.21
CA LYS A 9 8.46 -2.15 -7.23
C LYS A 9 8.27 -3.51 -7.91
N LYS A 10 9.31 -4.36 -7.93
CA LYS A 10 9.27 -5.69 -8.55
C LYS A 10 8.33 -6.65 -7.83
N ARG A 11 8.10 -6.43 -6.53
CA ARG A 11 7.20 -7.25 -5.70
C ARG A 11 5.77 -6.72 -5.64
N PHE A 12 5.44 -5.62 -6.33
CA PHE A 12 4.08 -5.07 -6.31
C PHE A 12 3.02 -6.05 -6.82
N PRO A 13 3.23 -6.83 -7.91
CA PRO A 13 2.23 -7.81 -8.34
C PRO A 13 1.93 -8.87 -7.28
N GLU A 14 2.96 -9.44 -6.65
CA GLU A 14 2.80 -10.42 -5.56
C GLU A 14 2.09 -9.79 -4.35
N THR A 15 2.47 -8.57 -4.00
CA THR A 15 1.87 -7.80 -2.90
C THR A 15 0.40 -7.49 -3.19
N SER A 16 0.05 -7.23 -4.45
CA SER A 16 -1.33 -6.99 -4.89
C SER A 16 -2.20 -8.23 -4.70
N GLU A 17 -1.71 -9.40 -5.08
CA GLU A 17 -2.43 -10.67 -4.93
C GLU A 17 -2.70 -10.97 -3.45
N GLN A 18 -1.69 -10.84 -2.60
CA GLN A 18 -1.82 -11.05 -1.15
C GLN A 18 -2.77 -10.04 -0.50
N LEU A 19 -2.74 -8.77 -0.95
CA LEU A 19 -3.66 -7.75 -0.46
C LEU A 19 -5.11 -8.11 -0.82
N LEU A 20 -5.38 -8.50 -2.06
CA LEU A 20 -6.74 -8.86 -2.49
C LEU A 20 -7.26 -10.11 -1.78
N GLU A 21 -6.41 -11.13 -1.60
CA GLU A 21 -6.75 -12.33 -0.82
C GLU A 21 -7.08 -11.98 0.63
N LEU A 22 -6.28 -11.12 1.26
CA LEU A 22 -6.54 -10.64 2.62
C LEU A 22 -7.87 -9.90 2.71
N LEU A 23 -8.15 -8.98 1.78
CA LEU A 23 -9.37 -8.17 1.78
C LEU A 23 -10.65 -8.97 1.50
N ALA A 24 -10.53 -10.20 0.99
CA ALA A 24 -11.64 -11.13 0.79
C ALA A 24 -12.14 -11.77 2.10
N ASP A 25 -11.40 -11.66 3.21
CA ASP A 25 -11.88 -12.10 4.53
C ASP A 25 -13.12 -11.28 4.95
N GLU A 26 -14.21 -11.97 5.29
CA GLU A 26 -15.47 -11.37 5.75
C GLU A 26 -15.29 -10.44 6.96
N LYS A 27 -14.28 -10.69 7.81
CA LYS A 27 -13.96 -9.82 8.95
C LYS A 27 -13.47 -8.44 8.53
N LEU A 28 -13.00 -8.30 7.30
CA LEU A 28 -12.54 -7.05 6.73
C LEU A 28 -13.60 -6.38 5.86
N THR A 29 -14.81 -6.93 5.68
CA THR A 29 -15.85 -6.29 4.88
C THR A 29 -16.10 -4.84 5.33
N ASN A 30 -16.09 -3.90 4.36
CA ASN A 30 -16.23 -2.46 4.57
C ASN A 30 -15.17 -1.77 5.45
N VAL A 31 -14.11 -2.47 5.87
CA VAL A 31 -13.03 -1.87 6.67
C VAL A 31 -12.14 -1.00 5.77
N PRO A 32 -11.94 0.30 6.08
CA PRO A 32 -11.07 1.17 5.30
C PRO A 32 -9.62 0.68 5.24
N LEU A 33 -8.99 0.86 4.10
CA LEU A 33 -7.61 0.43 3.85
C LEU A 33 -6.65 1.64 3.88
N LEU A 34 -5.73 1.66 4.84
CA LEU A 34 -4.57 2.55 4.81
C LEU A 34 -3.33 1.78 4.33
N ILE A 35 -2.69 2.27 3.27
CA ILE A 35 -1.42 1.75 2.77
C ILE A 35 -0.30 2.67 3.23
N PHE A 36 0.61 2.15 4.04
CA PHE A 36 1.86 2.82 4.34
C PHE A 36 2.89 2.47 3.27
N ALA A 37 3.21 3.45 2.43
CA ALA A 37 4.28 3.36 1.45
C ALA A 37 5.61 3.68 2.13
N ASN A 38 6.19 2.68 2.80
CA ASN A 38 7.41 2.84 3.59
C ASN A 38 8.65 2.94 2.71
N LYS A 39 9.72 3.53 3.24
CA LYS A 39 11.02 3.80 2.58
C LYS A 39 11.00 4.93 1.55
N GLN A 40 10.17 5.95 1.78
CA GLN A 40 10.17 7.17 0.93
C GLN A 40 11.47 7.97 0.99
N ASP A 41 12.38 7.66 1.91
CA ASP A 41 13.74 8.22 1.97
C ASP A 41 14.67 7.72 0.85
N LEU A 42 14.31 6.63 0.15
CA LEU A 42 15.13 6.05 -0.91
C LEU A 42 14.83 6.69 -2.28
N LEU A 43 15.87 6.94 -3.08
CA LEU A 43 15.75 7.58 -4.40
C LEU A 43 14.85 6.79 -5.38
N ASN A 44 14.76 5.48 -5.21
CA ASN A 44 13.94 4.59 -6.04
C ASN A 44 12.55 4.32 -5.46
N ALA A 45 12.14 5.02 -4.40
CA ALA A 45 10.81 4.92 -3.82
C ALA A 45 9.72 5.16 -4.89
N ALA A 46 8.65 4.39 -4.80
CA ALA A 46 7.51 4.53 -5.68
C ALA A 46 6.64 5.72 -5.29
N THR A 47 6.16 6.44 -6.31
CA THR A 47 5.12 7.46 -6.16
C THR A 47 3.76 6.84 -5.86
N SER A 48 2.82 7.63 -5.36
CA SER A 48 1.45 7.18 -5.12
C SER A 48 0.77 6.62 -6.38
N SER A 49 1.07 7.16 -7.57
CA SER A 49 0.52 6.65 -8.84
C SER A 49 1.06 5.26 -9.14
N GLU A 50 2.38 5.06 -9.05
CA GLU A 50 3.01 3.77 -9.31
C GLU A 50 2.54 2.69 -8.32
N ILE A 51 2.29 3.06 -7.06
CA ILE A 51 1.72 2.15 -6.05
C ILE A 51 0.26 1.82 -6.37
N THR A 52 -0.52 2.82 -6.79
CA THR A 52 -1.93 2.62 -7.18
C THR A 52 -2.04 1.64 -8.32
N ASP A 53 -1.20 1.79 -9.34
CA ASP A 53 -1.18 0.91 -10.50
C ASP A 53 -0.62 -0.47 -10.13
N GLY A 54 0.51 -0.52 -9.40
CA GLY A 54 1.18 -1.77 -9.06
C GLY A 54 0.41 -2.67 -8.09
N LEU A 55 -0.43 -2.09 -7.23
CA LEU A 55 -1.33 -2.82 -6.32
C LEU A 55 -2.78 -2.90 -6.83
N ALA A 56 -3.04 -2.45 -8.06
CA ALA A 56 -4.37 -2.41 -8.67
C ALA A 56 -5.46 -1.81 -7.76
N LEU A 57 -5.15 -0.76 -7.00
CA LEU A 57 -6.05 -0.23 -5.95
C LEU A 57 -7.37 0.30 -6.51
N TYR A 58 -7.39 0.70 -7.79
CA TYR A 58 -8.60 1.11 -8.49
C TYR A 58 -9.62 -0.03 -8.66
N THR A 59 -9.24 -1.29 -8.45
CA THR A 59 -10.15 -2.43 -8.47
C THR A 59 -10.95 -2.56 -7.16
N ILE A 60 -10.43 -1.98 -6.07
CA ILE A 60 -11.06 -1.98 -4.76
C ILE A 60 -12.12 -0.87 -4.73
N ARG A 61 -13.40 -1.26 -4.76
CA ARG A 61 -14.57 -0.35 -4.82
C ARG A 61 -15.51 -0.46 -3.63
N ASP A 62 -15.33 -1.48 -2.80
CA ASP A 62 -16.19 -1.80 -1.64
C ASP A 62 -15.80 -1.04 -0.36
N ARG A 63 -14.69 -0.30 -0.38
CA ARG A 63 -14.15 0.44 0.77
C ARG A 63 -13.36 1.67 0.33
N ALA A 64 -13.24 2.63 1.24
CA ALA A 64 -12.29 3.72 1.08
C ALA A 64 -10.85 3.22 1.27
N TRP A 65 -9.92 3.78 0.51
CA TRP A 65 -8.50 3.54 0.69
C TRP A 65 -7.68 4.82 0.55
N GLN A 66 -6.51 4.84 1.18
CA GLN A 66 -5.55 5.95 1.10
C GLN A 66 -4.12 5.41 1.13
N ILE A 67 -3.22 6.10 0.43
CA ILE A 67 -1.78 5.89 0.51
C ILE A 67 -1.17 6.99 1.38
N GLN A 68 -0.38 6.60 2.37
CA GLN A 68 0.44 7.50 3.18
C GLN A 68 1.91 7.17 2.94
N GLY A 69 2.66 8.11 2.38
CA GLY A 69 4.11 8.01 2.31
C GLY A 69 4.73 8.08 3.70
N CYS A 70 5.66 7.18 4.00
CA CYS A 70 6.39 7.23 5.26
C CYS A 70 7.82 6.70 5.13
N SER A 71 8.64 7.02 6.13
CA SER A 71 9.92 6.36 6.35
C SER A 71 10.02 5.98 7.81
N ALA A 72 10.01 4.67 8.07
CA ALA A 72 10.27 4.16 9.41
C ALA A 72 11.69 4.51 9.91
N TYR A 73 12.64 4.75 8.99
CA TYR A 73 14.01 5.12 9.33
C TYR A 73 14.10 6.58 9.79
N THR A 74 13.51 7.52 9.06
CA THR A 74 13.52 8.94 9.43
C THR A 74 12.39 9.33 10.40
N GLN A 75 11.44 8.42 10.63
CA GLN A 75 10.19 8.61 11.39
C GLN A 75 9.18 9.58 10.74
N GLU A 76 9.39 9.95 9.48
CA GLU A 76 8.47 10.81 8.74
C GLU A 76 7.20 10.04 8.33
N GLY A 77 6.02 10.65 8.49
CA GLY A 77 4.74 10.10 8.02
C GLY A 77 4.23 8.89 8.83
N VAL A 78 4.85 8.56 9.97
CA VAL A 78 4.47 7.43 10.85
C VAL A 78 3.67 7.88 12.08
N LYS A 79 3.65 9.19 12.39
CA LYS A 79 3.00 9.77 13.57
C LYS A 79 1.65 10.39 13.26
#